data_AF-A0A535HW35-F1
#
_entry.id   AF-A0A535HW35-F1
#
_cell.length_a   1.000
_cell.length_b   1.000
_cell.length_c   1.000
_cell.angle_alpha   90.00
_cell.angle_beta   90.00
_cell.angle_gamma   90.00
#
_symmetry.space_group_name_H-M   'P 1'
#
loop_
_entity.id
_entity.type
_entity.pdbx_description
1 polymer ?
#
loop_
_entity_poly.entity_id
_entity_poly.type
_entity_poly.pdbx_seq_one_letter_code
_entity_poly.pdbx_strand_id
1 'polypeptide(L)'
;MSEAERMNPEVMGRTEPRPVEQPQRIDAPPAPGRMELWPEMTEYRRRFDALQSEFIDEPRAAVKKAERLMEEAVDRMAKAMHERMQRIHRDVDGNADTELLRQAMRSYREMIDSIGGRRAA
;
A
#
# COMPACT_ATOMS: atom_id res chain seq x y z
N MET A 1 39.29 -20.23 -51.55
CA MET A 1 40.55 -20.24 -50.79
C MET A 1 40.65 -18.92 -50.05
N SER A 2 40.90 -19.01 -48.73
CA SER A 2 41.51 -18.07 -47.77
C SER A 2 41.21 -16.56 -47.87
N GLU A 3 40.56 -15.96 -46.86
CA GLU A 3 41.08 -15.61 -45.51
C GLU A 3 41.82 -14.27 -45.52
N ALA A 4 41.19 -13.27 -44.90
CA ALA A 4 41.87 -12.14 -44.27
C ALA A 4 40.88 -11.44 -43.33
N GLU A 5 40.80 -11.95 -42.10
CA GLU A 5 40.49 -11.13 -40.93
C GLU A 5 41.28 -9.83 -41.00
N ARG A 6 40.59 -8.72 -41.24
CA ARG A 6 41.08 -7.40 -40.85
C ARG A 6 40.00 -6.73 -40.02
N MET A 7 40.03 -7.11 -38.74
CA MET A 7 40.12 -6.19 -37.62
C MET A 7 39.08 -5.08 -37.62
N ASN A 8 37.97 -5.33 -36.91
CA ASN A 8 37.09 -4.28 -36.42
C ASN A 8 37.82 -3.58 -35.25
N PRO A 9 38.31 -2.35 -35.40
CA PRO A 9 38.91 -1.64 -34.28
C PRO A 9 37.79 -1.11 -33.40
N GLU A 10 37.76 -1.57 -32.14
CA GLU A 10 36.94 -0.98 -31.10
C GLU A 10 37.18 0.54 -31.02
N VAL A 11 36.14 1.33 -31.24
CA VAL A 11 36.02 2.68 -30.67
C VAL A 11 34.77 2.68 -29.79
N MET A 12 34.98 2.20 -28.57
CA MET A 12 34.76 2.96 -27.34
C MET A 12 33.68 4.05 -27.37
N GLY A 13 32.70 3.90 -26.47
CA GLY A 13 32.28 5.03 -25.66
C GLY A 13 31.13 5.87 -26.18
N ARG A 14 29.96 5.27 -26.29
CA ARG A 14 28.73 5.92 -25.81
C ARG A 14 27.75 4.84 -25.36
N THR A 15 27.86 4.45 -24.10
CA THR A 15 26.67 3.99 -23.39
C THR A 15 25.68 5.14 -23.47
N GLU A 16 24.65 5.02 -24.30
CA GLU A 16 23.49 5.88 -24.14
C GLU A 16 23.05 5.72 -22.69
N PRO A 17 22.92 6.81 -21.90
CA PRO A 17 22.34 6.68 -20.59
C PRO A 17 20.91 6.21 -20.83
N ARG A 18 20.65 4.92 -20.54
CA ARG A 18 19.29 4.45 -20.35
C ARG A 18 18.62 5.45 -19.43
N PRO A 19 17.44 5.99 -19.78
CA PRO A 19 16.68 6.80 -18.85
C PRO A 19 16.59 5.98 -17.57
N VAL A 20 17.24 6.46 -16.52
CA VAL A 20 17.03 5.92 -15.18
C VAL A 20 15.54 6.16 -14.97
N GLU A 21 14.75 5.09 -14.96
CA GLU A 21 13.38 5.14 -14.49
C GLU A 21 13.47 5.80 -13.12
N GLN A 22 13.08 7.08 -13.06
CA GLN A 22 13.08 7.84 -11.83
C GLN A 22 12.33 6.99 -10.81
N PRO A 23 12.92 6.72 -9.62
CA PRO A 23 12.22 5.96 -8.59
C PRO A 23 10.86 6.61 -8.42
N GLN A 24 9.82 5.82 -8.66
CA GLN A 24 8.45 6.30 -8.75
C GLN A 24 8.18 7.16 -7.53
N ARG A 25 7.81 8.41 -7.80
CA ARG A 25 7.50 9.43 -6.80
C ARG A 25 6.69 8.80 -5.67
N ILE A 26 7.24 8.89 -4.45
CA ILE A 26 6.63 8.40 -3.22
C ILE A 26 5.38 9.24 -2.83
N ASP A 27 5.01 10.21 -3.67
CA ASP A 27 3.93 11.17 -3.45
C ASP A 27 2.79 11.06 -4.50
N ALA A 28 2.39 9.86 -4.89
CA ALA A 28 1.08 9.71 -5.50
C ALA A 28 0.02 10.08 -4.43
N PRO A 29 -0.80 11.14 -4.64
CA PRO A 29 -1.87 11.48 -3.71
C PRO A 29 -2.79 10.27 -3.56
N PRO A 30 -3.25 9.95 -2.34
CA PRO A 30 -4.11 8.80 -2.13
C PRO A 30 -5.35 8.95 -3.00
N ALA A 31 -5.71 7.87 -3.69
CA ALA A 31 -6.98 7.77 -4.40
C ALA A 31 -8.13 8.21 -3.46
N PRO A 32 -9.10 9.03 -3.92
CA PRO A 32 -10.30 9.34 -3.13
C PRO A 32 -10.94 8.03 -2.69
N GLY A 33 -11.12 7.85 -1.38
CA GLY A 33 -11.54 6.59 -0.74
C GLY A 33 -10.44 5.84 0.03
N ARG A 34 -9.15 5.99 -0.32
CA ARG A 34 -8.05 5.32 0.40
C ARG A 34 -7.71 6.00 1.73
N MET A 35 -7.94 7.31 1.83
CA MET A 35 -7.65 8.10 3.03
C MET A 35 -8.83 8.12 4.02
N GLU A 36 -10.06 7.90 3.55
CA GLU A 36 -11.29 8.12 4.32
C GLU A 36 -11.48 7.10 5.45
N LEU A 37 -11.03 5.85 5.25
CA LEU A 37 -11.34 4.78 6.18
C LEU A 37 -10.40 4.75 7.39
N TRP A 38 -9.14 5.17 7.27
CA TRP A 38 -8.15 5.10 8.35
C TRP A 38 -7.47 6.47 8.56
N PRO A 39 -8.06 7.36 9.36
CA PRO A 39 -7.40 8.61 9.76
C PRO A 39 -6.02 8.36 10.40
N GLU A 40 -5.83 7.21 11.04
CA GLU A 40 -4.56 6.76 11.61
C GLU A 40 -3.48 6.46 10.56
N MET A 41 -3.84 6.19 9.31
CA MET A 41 -2.87 5.91 8.22
C MET A 41 -1.90 7.09 8.02
N THR A 42 -2.35 8.32 8.28
CA THR A 42 -1.50 9.52 8.22
C THR A 42 -0.41 9.49 9.28
N GLU A 43 -0.71 8.97 10.47
CA GLU A 43 0.27 8.81 11.54
C GLU A 43 1.31 7.72 11.20
N TYR A 44 0.85 6.54 10.77
CA TYR A 44 1.74 5.45 10.36
C TYR A 44 2.64 5.86 9.20
N ARG A 45 2.13 6.63 8.23
CA ARG A 45 2.93 7.17 7.12
C ARG A 45 4.01 8.13 7.64
N ARG A 46 3.67 9.08 8.50
CA ARG A 46 4.66 9.99 9.12
C ARG A 46 5.74 9.22 9.91
N ARG A 47 5.35 8.20 10.68
CA ARG A 47 6.30 7.34 11.41
C ARG A 47 7.20 6.56 10.45
N PHE A 48 6.68 6.09 9.32
CA PHE A 48 7.46 5.40 8.31
C PHE A 48 8.46 6.34 7.61
N ASP A 49 8.06 7.57 7.28
CA ASP A 49 8.94 8.56 6.66
C ASP A 49 10.16 8.87 7.55
N ALA A 50 9.99 8.89 8.88
CA ALA A 50 11.10 9.03 9.82
C ALA A 50 12.09 7.86 9.75
N LEU A 51 11.61 6.62 9.54
CA LEU A 51 12.45 5.44 9.41
C LEU A 51 13.25 5.42 8.10
N GLN A 52 12.73 6.05 7.03
CA GLN A 52 13.48 6.21 5.79
C GLN A 52 14.73 7.08 5.98
N SER A 53 14.66 8.09 6.84
CA SER A 53 15.81 8.92 7.20
C SER A 53 16.84 8.09 8.00
N GLU A 54 16.37 7.29 8.96
CA GLU A 54 17.22 6.41 9.77
C GLU A 54 17.93 5.32 8.94
N PHE A 55 17.32 4.88 7.84
CA PHE A 55 17.89 3.85 6.98
C PHE A 55 19.24 4.26 6.37
N ILE A 56 19.49 5.56 6.19
CA ILE A 56 20.75 6.10 5.65
C ILE A 56 21.93 5.72 6.56
N ASP A 57 21.71 5.79 7.87
CA ASP A 57 22.76 5.56 8.89
C ASP A 57 22.72 4.12 9.44
N GLU A 58 21.53 3.58 9.73
CA GLU A 58 21.34 2.29 10.37
C GLU A 58 20.32 1.39 9.62
N PRO A 59 20.70 0.84 8.45
CA PRO A 59 19.74 0.16 7.55
C PRO A 59 19.07 -1.05 8.20
N ARG A 60 19.80 -1.85 8.98
CA ARG A 60 19.23 -3.03 9.67
C ARG A 60 18.27 -2.65 10.78
N ALA A 61 18.55 -1.58 11.52
CA ALA A 61 17.70 -1.11 12.60
C ALA A 61 16.40 -0.49 12.04
N ALA A 62 16.52 0.32 10.99
CA ALA A 62 15.40 0.94 10.29
C ALA A 62 14.42 -0.11 9.75
N VAL A 63 14.91 -1.19 9.10
CA VAL A 63 14.06 -2.28 8.61
C VAL A 63 13.32 -2.97 9.77
N LYS A 64 14.01 -3.33 10.85
CA LYS A 64 13.39 -3.96 12.03
C LYS A 64 12.35 -3.06 12.70
N LYS A 65 12.55 -1.74 12.67
CA LYS A 65 11.56 -0.77 13.16
C LYS A 65 10.35 -0.67 12.20
N ALA A 66 10.58 -0.73 10.89
CA ALA A 66 9.52 -0.71 9.89
C ALA A 66 8.64 -1.97 9.97
N GLU A 67 9.24 -3.14 10.20
CA GLU A 67 8.50 -4.40 10.44
C GLU A 67 7.53 -4.26 11.61
N ARG A 68 8.03 -3.79 12.78
CA ARG A 68 7.18 -3.56 13.96
C ARG A 68 6.10 -2.52 13.72
N LEU A 69 6.42 -1.43 13.00
CA LEU A 69 5.44 -0.42 12.63
C LEU A 69 4.31 -1.01 11.77
N MET A 70 4.65 -1.93 10.86
CA MET A 70 3.66 -2.61 10.02
C MET A 70 2.81 -3.59 10.83
N GLU A 71 3.41 -4.36 11.73
CA GLU A 71 2.68 -5.23 12.67
C GLU A 71 1.63 -4.42 13.48
N GLU A 72 2.05 -3.30 14.07
CA GLU A 72 1.15 -2.38 14.79
C GLU A 72 0.00 -1.87 13.89
N ALA A 73 0.30 -1.55 12.63
CA ALA A 73 -0.71 -1.05 11.68
C ALA A 73 -1.73 -2.13 11.32
N VAL A 74 -1.27 -3.37 11.08
CA VAL A 74 -2.13 -4.52 10.78
C VAL A 74 -3.04 -4.84 11.96
N ASP A 75 -2.51 -4.86 13.18
CA ASP A 75 -3.29 -5.10 14.40
C ASP A 75 -4.36 -4.03 14.61
N ARG A 76 -3.99 -2.76 14.42
CA ARG A 76 -4.92 -1.64 14.53
C ARG A 76 -6.03 -1.71 13.48
N MET A 77 -5.69 -2.04 12.23
CA MET A 77 -6.65 -2.30 11.16
C MET A 77 -7.60 -3.43 11.55
N ALA A 78 -7.06 -4.58 11.96
CA ALA A 78 -7.84 -5.75 12.29
C ALA A 78 -8.86 -5.43 13.40
N LYS A 79 -8.43 -4.71 14.44
CA LYS A 79 -9.32 -4.24 15.52
C LYS A 79 -10.43 -3.33 15.01
N ALA A 80 -10.12 -2.33 14.18
CA ALA A 80 -11.12 -1.43 13.62
C ALA A 80 -12.15 -2.17 12.74
N MET A 81 -11.70 -3.17 11.98
CA MET A 81 -12.58 -4.02 11.17
C MET A 81 -13.50 -4.86 12.04
N HIS A 82 -12.98 -5.51 13.08
CA HIS A 82 -13.78 -6.27 14.04
C HIS A 82 -14.85 -5.37 14.70
N GLU A 83 -14.49 -4.16 15.12
CA GLU A 83 -15.44 -3.20 15.68
C GLU A 83 -16.56 -2.84 14.68
N ARG A 84 -16.23 -2.68 13.39
CA ARG A 84 -17.23 -2.40 12.34
C ARG A 84 -18.14 -3.62 12.09
N MET A 85 -17.60 -4.83 12.07
CA MET A 85 -18.39 -6.06 11.96
C MET A 85 -19.36 -6.22 13.13
N GLN A 86 -18.90 -5.95 14.35
CA GLN A 86 -19.72 -6.02 15.56
C GLN A 86 -20.84 -4.97 15.61
N ARG A 87 -20.70 -3.84 14.92
CA ARG A 87 -21.80 -2.88 14.74
C ARG A 87 -22.85 -3.44 13.80
N ILE A 88 -22.44 -3.92 12.63
CA ILE A 88 -23.37 -4.50 11.63
C ILE A 88 -24.13 -5.70 12.23
N HIS A 89 -23.46 -6.55 13.01
CA HIS A 89 -24.10 -7.69 13.66
C HIS A 89 -25.17 -7.26 14.68
N ARG A 90 -24.89 -6.27 15.53
CA ARG A 90 -25.85 -5.73 16.50
C ARG A 90 -27.10 -5.15 15.85
N ASP A 91 -26.96 -4.54 14.68
CA ASP A 91 -28.09 -3.97 13.94
C ASP A 91 -29.04 -5.06 13.38
N VAL A 92 -28.61 -6.33 13.36
CA VAL A 92 -29.34 -7.46 12.74
C VAL A 92 -29.99 -8.40 13.76
N ASP A 93 -29.42 -8.61 14.94
CA ASP A 93 -29.85 -9.65 15.91
C ASP A 93 -31.26 -9.43 16.53
N GLY A 94 -31.83 -8.23 16.42
CA GLY A 94 -32.98 -7.81 17.24
C GLY A 94 -34.38 -7.96 16.65
N ASN A 95 -34.59 -8.75 15.57
CA ASN A 95 -35.77 -8.73 14.69
C ASN A 95 -35.64 -7.73 13.51
N ALA A 96 -34.53 -7.84 12.78
CA ALA A 96 -34.28 -7.00 11.62
C ALA A 96 -35.25 -7.31 10.47
N ASP A 97 -36.06 -6.32 10.09
CA ASP A 97 -36.86 -6.40 8.87
C ASP A 97 -35.97 -6.54 7.62
N THR A 98 -36.58 -6.98 6.51
CA THR A 98 -35.87 -7.20 5.23
C THR A 98 -35.08 -5.98 4.74
N GLU A 99 -35.49 -4.75 5.08
CA GLU A 99 -34.73 -3.55 4.75
C GLU A 99 -33.45 -3.40 5.61
N LEU A 100 -33.49 -3.75 6.89
CA LEU A 100 -32.30 -3.74 7.75
C LEU A 100 -31.28 -4.80 7.29
N LEU A 101 -31.75 -5.98 6.88
CA LEU A 101 -30.89 -6.99 6.27
C LEU A 101 -30.24 -6.50 4.98
N ARG A 102 -30.98 -5.78 4.14
CA ARG A 102 -30.44 -5.16 2.91
C ARG A 102 -29.37 -4.12 3.24
N GLN A 103 -29.59 -3.30 4.27
CA GLN A 103 -28.60 -2.33 4.75
C GLN A 103 -27.33 -3.01 5.27
N ALA A 104 -27.46 -4.06 6.09
CA ALA A 104 -26.33 -4.83 6.58
C ALA A 104 -25.49 -5.41 5.42
N MET A 105 -26.14 -5.98 4.40
CA MET A 105 -25.45 -6.47 3.20
C MET A 105 -24.73 -5.38 2.41
N ARG A 106 -25.30 -4.17 2.30
CA ARG A 106 -24.60 -3.01 1.70
C ARG A 106 -23.37 -2.64 2.51
N SER A 107 -23.49 -2.56 3.84
CA SER A 107 -22.39 -2.26 4.75
C SER A 107 -21.25 -3.28 4.68
N TYR A 108 -21.56 -4.57 4.53
CA TYR A 108 -20.54 -5.61 4.31
C TYR A 108 -19.84 -5.46 2.94
N ARG A 109 -20.58 -5.17 1.87
CA ARG A 109 -19.97 -4.91 0.55
C ARG A 109 -19.01 -3.72 0.58
N GLU A 110 -19.44 -2.61 1.19
CA GLU A 110 -18.58 -1.43 1.37
C GLU A 110 -17.32 -1.77 2.19
N MET A 111 -17.43 -2.68 3.17
CA MET A 111 -16.25 -3.18 3.90
C MET A 111 -15.28 -3.89 2.97
N ILE A 112 -15.77 -4.79 2.12
CA ILE A 112 -14.93 -5.58 1.20
C ILE A 112 -14.27 -4.67 0.17
N ASP A 113 -15.03 -3.72 -0.39
CA ASP A 113 -14.52 -2.76 -1.38
C ASP A 113 -13.42 -1.86 -0.76
N SER A 114 -13.58 -1.48 0.52
CA SER A 114 -12.58 -0.71 1.26
C SER A 114 -11.24 -1.46 1.44
N ILE A 115 -11.29 -2.78 1.61
CA ILE A 115 -10.10 -3.63 1.76
C ILE A 115 -9.44 -3.87 0.39
N GLY A 116 -10.25 -4.12 -0.65
CA GLY A 116 -9.78 -4.46 -1.99
C GLY A 116 -9.16 -3.32 -2.79
N GLY A 117 -9.15 -2.09 -2.26
CA GLY A 117 -8.56 -0.93 -2.93
C GLY A 117 -9.23 -0.56 -4.25
N ARG A 118 -10.45 -1.05 -4.51
CA ARG A 118 -11.21 -0.71 -5.71
C ARG A 118 -12.16 0.43 -5.41
N ARG A 119 -11.95 1.55 -6.11
CA ARG A 119 -13.04 2.44 -6.49
C ARG A 119 -14.11 1.56 -7.13
N ALA A 120 -15.34 1.63 -6.63
CA ALA A 120 -16.51 1.26 -7.41
C ALA A 120 -16.37 1.98 -8.76
N ALA A 121 -16.35 1.19 -9.83
CA ALA A 121 -16.30 1.66 -11.21
C ALA A 121 -17.58 2.43 -11.56
#